data_AF-A0A918WV90-F1
#
_entry.id   AF-A0A918WV90-F1
#
_cell.length_a   1.000
_cell.length_b   1.000
_cell.length_c   1.000
_cell.angle_alpha   90.00
_cell.angle_beta   90.00
_cell.angle_gamma   90.00
#
_symmetry.space_group_name_H-M   'P 1'
#
loop_
_entity.id
_entity.type
_entity.pdbx_description
1 polymer ?
#
loop_
_entity_poly.entity_id
_entity_poly.type
_entity_poly.pdbx_seq_one_letter_code
_entity_poly.pdbx_strand_id
1 'polypeptide(L)'
;MEHELAAICDVCTQAVADGEGSFWVDMSEVDRCSTNVRAWELLEMKQVGPGLHAYDAASLTSYPDAARWRVHHAACDPTPNANAYAVEVHRCRSWADLVWWTAHLMGKTWLQHTDWEDVLQGAADDDGSRITPISPPKRHQ
;
A
#
# COMPACT_ATOMS: atom_id res chain seq x y z
N MET A 1 -10.24 15.13 -18.51
CA MET A 1 -10.49 14.82 -17.09
C MET A 1 -9.45 15.59 -16.31
N GLU A 2 -9.84 16.27 -15.25
CA GLU A 2 -8.92 17.05 -14.42
C GLU A 2 -8.27 16.09 -13.41
N HIS A 3 -6.95 16.19 -13.24
CA HIS A 3 -6.24 15.38 -12.24
C HIS A 3 -6.49 16.00 -10.86
N GLU A 4 -6.89 15.18 -9.90
CA GLU A 4 -7.03 15.58 -8.49
C GLU A 4 -5.84 15.10 -7.65
N LEU A 5 -5.14 14.05 -8.14
CA LEU A 5 -4.05 13.38 -7.44
C LEU A 5 -2.80 13.29 -8.34
N ALA A 6 -1.63 13.48 -7.72
CA ALA A 6 -0.33 13.29 -8.32
C ALA A 6 0.41 12.14 -7.62
N ALA A 7 0.90 11.18 -8.40
CA ALA A 7 1.78 10.12 -7.92
C ALA A 7 3.24 10.62 -7.92
N ILE A 8 3.97 10.41 -6.84
CA ILE A 8 5.34 10.87 -6.64
C ILE A 8 6.28 9.68 -6.67
N CYS A 9 7.32 9.74 -7.51
CA CYS A 9 8.29 8.67 -7.62
C CYS A 9 9.14 8.56 -6.35
N ASP A 10 9.20 7.37 -5.75
CA ASP A 10 9.98 7.08 -4.53
C ASP A 10 11.51 7.28 -4.72
N VAL A 11 12.01 7.32 -5.97
CA VAL A 11 13.44 7.46 -6.29
C VAL A 11 13.83 8.90 -6.60
N CYS A 12 13.18 9.51 -7.58
CA CYS A 12 13.57 10.84 -8.07
C CYS A 12 12.71 11.98 -7.48
N THR A 13 11.71 11.63 -6.67
CA THR A 13 10.77 12.54 -6.01
C THR A 13 10.02 13.49 -6.96
N GLN A 14 10.00 13.17 -8.26
CA GLN A 14 9.23 13.90 -9.27
C GLN A 14 7.88 13.22 -9.49
N ALA A 15 6.91 14.02 -9.95
CA ALA A 15 5.61 13.48 -10.35
C ALA A 15 5.77 12.48 -11.52
N VAL A 16 5.06 11.37 -11.43
CA VAL A 16 4.97 10.36 -12.49
C VAL A 16 3.83 10.75 -13.42
N ALA A 17 4.10 10.92 -14.72
CA ALA A 17 3.07 11.23 -15.71
C ALA A 17 2.32 9.96 -16.16
N ASP A 18 1.23 10.15 -16.91
CA ASP A 18 0.42 9.04 -17.41
C ASP A 18 1.21 8.17 -18.38
N GLY A 19 1.19 6.86 -18.16
CA GLY A 19 1.93 5.89 -18.96
C GLY A 19 3.42 5.83 -18.67
N GLU A 20 3.93 6.65 -17.75
CA GLU A 20 5.36 6.68 -17.41
C GLU A 20 5.72 5.80 -16.20
N GLY A 21 4.74 5.26 -15.49
CA GLY A 21 4.99 4.45 -14.30
C GLY A 21 3.74 3.90 -13.63
N SER A 22 3.96 3.25 -12.50
CA SER A 22 2.94 2.50 -11.77
C SER A 22 3.15 2.57 -10.26
N PHE A 23 2.04 2.40 -9.54
CA PHE A 23 2.05 1.87 -8.19
C PHE A 23 2.30 0.36 -8.29
N TRP A 24 3.19 -0.19 -7.49
CA TRP A 24 3.45 -1.62 -7.51
C TRP A 24 3.88 -2.19 -6.16
N VAL A 25 3.60 -3.47 -5.94
CA VAL A 25 4.04 -4.23 -4.78
C VAL A 25 4.64 -5.55 -5.26
N ASP A 26 5.76 -5.97 -4.67
CA ASP A 26 6.41 -7.25 -4.98
C ASP A 26 5.64 -8.38 -4.30
N MET A 27 5.10 -9.31 -5.09
CA MET A 27 4.33 -10.43 -4.55
C MET A 27 5.17 -11.39 -3.71
N SER A 28 6.49 -11.44 -3.89
CA SER A 28 7.37 -12.20 -3.01
C SER A 28 7.46 -11.59 -1.61
N GLU A 29 7.37 -10.26 -1.48
CA GLU A 29 7.29 -9.58 -0.18
C GLU A 29 5.94 -9.83 0.48
N VAL A 30 4.87 -9.83 -0.30
CA VAL A 30 3.50 -10.15 0.15
C VAL A 30 3.43 -11.58 0.70
N ASP A 31 3.94 -12.56 -0.05
CA ASP A 31 3.96 -13.96 0.36
C ASP A 31 4.81 -14.16 1.62
N ARG A 32 5.94 -13.46 1.71
CA ARG A 32 6.80 -13.46 2.90
C ARG A 32 6.08 -12.87 4.10
N CYS A 33 5.40 -11.73 3.96
CA CYS A 33 4.61 -11.13 5.02
C CYS A 33 3.49 -12.08 5.47
N SER A 34 2.72 -12.63 4.54
CA SER A 34 1.65 -13.60 4.85
C SER A 34 2.17 -14.83 5.62
N THR A 35 3.31 -15.38 5.20
CA THR A 35 3.96 -16.50 5.88
C THR A 35 4.40 -16.13 7.29
N ASN A 36 5.02 -14.96 7.45
CA ASN A 36 5.52 -14.48 8.73
C ASN A 36 4.37 -14.15 9.69
N VAL A 37 3.27 -13.56 9.21
CA VAL A 37 2.08 -13.25 10.02
C VAL A 37 1.49 -14.55 10.56
N ARG A 38 1.31 -15.54 9.70
CA ARG A 38 0.83 -16.86 10.11
C ARG A 38 1.75 -17.53 11.14
N ALA A 39 3.07 -17.40 10.97
CA ALA A 39 4.04 -17.94 11.92
C ALA A 39 3.97 -17.20 13.27
N TRP A 40 3.87 -15.88 13.24
CA TRP A 40 3.70 -15.04 14.44
C TRP A 40 2.41 -15.38 15.18
N GLU A 41 1.28 -15.52 14.47
CA GLU A 41 0.01 -15.94 15.06
C GLU A 41 0.15 -17.30 15.77
N LEU A 42 0.78 -18.29 15.14
CA LEU A 42 0.95 -19.61 15.77
C LEU A 42 1.84 -19.59 17.02
N LEU A 43 2.83 -18.70 17.08
CA LEU A 43 3.79 -18.60 18.19
C LEU A 43 3.25 -17.76 19.35
N GLU A 44 2.57 -16.66 19.04
CA GLU A 44 2.20 -15.62 20.00
C GLU A 44 0.73 -15.71 20.45
N MET A 45 -0.11 -16.44 19.72
CA MET A 45 -1.52 -16.61 20.06
C MET A 45 -1.69 -17.49 21.30
N LYS A 46 -2.17 -16.88 22.38
CA LYS A 46 -2.61 -17.61 23.58
C LYS A 46 -4.12 -17.78 23.54
N GLN A 47 -4.59 -19.02 23.61
CA GLN A 47 -6.01 -19.29 23.78
C GLN A 47 -6.39 -19.03 25.24
N VAL A 48 -7.24 -18.01 25.46
CA VAL A 48 -7.71 -17.63 26.81
C VAL A 48 -9.16 -18.03 27.06
N GLY A 49 -9.83 -18.57 26.05
CA GLY A 49 -11.17 -19.17 26.12
C GLY A 49 -11.58 -19.78 24.78
N PRO A 50 -12.77 -20.40 24.67
CA PRO A 50 -13.29 -20.87 23.39
C PRO A 50 -13.47 -19.71 22.42
N GLY A 51 -12.72 -19.72 21.30
CA GLY A 51 -12.75 -18.65 20.28
C GLY A 51 -12.15 -17.31 20.72
N LEU A 52 -11.56 -17.23 21.92
CA LEU A 52 -10.91 -16.04 22.44
C LEU A 52 -9.40 -16.21 22.40
N HIS A 53 -8.77 -15.37 21.59
CA HIS A 53 -7.33 -15.30 21.41
C HIS A 53 -6.82 -14.00 22.04
N ALA A 54 -5.71 -14.10 22.76
CA ALA A 54 -5.01 -12.96 23.32
C ALA A 54 -3.56 -12.95 22.84
N TYR A 55 -3.05 -11.75 22.60
CA TYR A 55 -1.66 -11.47 22.27
C TYR A 55 -1.06 -10.63 23.39
N ASP A 56 0.22 -10.84 23.68
CA ASP A 56 0.95 -9.98 24.60
C ASP A 56 1.21 -8.62 23.92
N ALA A 57 1.12 -7.52 24.66
CA ALA A 57 1.49 -6.21 24.12
C ALA A 57 2.96 -6.20 23.65
N ALA A 58 3.84 -6.98 24.29
CA ALA A 58 5.23 -7.10 23.87
C ALA A 58 5.38 -7.80 22.51
N SER A 59 4.52 -8.76 22.16
CA SER A 59 4.64 -9.52 20.91
C SER A 59 4.27 -8.71 19.67
N LEU A 60 3.52 -7.60 19.84
CA LEU A 60 3.23 -6.66 18.76
C LEU A 60 4.50 -6.00 18.20
N THR A 61 5.57 -5.89 19.00
CA THR A 61 6.84 -5.32 18.52
C THR A 61 7.57 -6.21 17.52
N SER A 62 7.22 -7.50 17.46
CA SER A 62 7.73 -8.45 16.48
C SER A 62 6.69 -8.80 15.40
N TYR A 63 5.61 -8.03 15.30
CA TYR A 63 4.64 -8.21 14.23
C TYR A 63 5.31 -7.93 12.87
N PRO A 64 5.05 -8.76 11.84
CA PRO A 64 5.74 -8.61 10.56
C PRO A 64 5.40 -7.30 9.84
N ASP A 65 6.41 -6.68 9.23
CA ASP A 65 6.23 -5.52 8.36
C ASP A 65 5.41 -5.88 7.12
N ALA A 66 4.48 -4.99 6.76
CA ALA A 66 3.68 -5.12 5.55
C ALA A 66 4.53 -4.97 4.28
N ALA A 67 4.13 -5.64 3.20
CA ALA A 67 4.76 -5.45 1.90
C ALA A 67 4.47 -4.04 1.38
N ARG A 68 5.52 -3.32 0.98
CA ARG A 68 5.43 -1.91 0.63
C ARG A 68 4.98 -1.70 -0.82
N TRP A 69 3.91 -0.93 -1.00
CA TRP A 69 3.56 -0.29 -2.26
C TRP A 69 4.54 0.83 -2.57
N ARG A 70 5.03 0.80 -3.79
CA ARG A 70 6.03 1.73 -4.33
C ARG A 70 5.46 2.43 -5.54
N VAL A 71 5.96 3.62 -5.82
CA VAL A 71 5.63 4.39 -7.02
C VAL A 71 6.92 4.70 -7.74
N HIS A 72 7.08 4.20 -8.96
CA HIS A 72 8.25 4.51 -9.78
C HIS A 72 7.83 4.90 -11.20
N HIS A 73 8.61 5.80 -11.82
CA HIS A 73 8.71 5.81 -13.27
C HIS A 73 9.29 4.46 -13.74
N ALA A 74 8.94 4.01 -14.94
CA ALA A 74 9.50 2.80 -15.55
C ALA A 74 11.04 2.87 -15.62
N ALA A 75 11.61 4.05 -15.86
CA ALA A 75 13.06 4.26 -15.89
C ALA A 75 13.71 4.31 -14.48
N CYS A 76 12.93 4.56 -13.43
CA CYS A 76 13.38 4.62 -12.05
C CYS A 76 13.19 3.30 -11.29
N ASP A 77 12.49 2.33 -11.88
CA ASP A 77 12.21 1.05 -11.22
C ASP A 77 13.52 0.26 -11.02
N PRO A 78 13.94 0.01 -9.76
CA PRO A 78 15.15 -0.75 -9.48
C PRO A 78 14.98 -2.26 -9.78
N THR A 79 13.74 -2.72 -9.94
CA THR A 79 13.40 -4.14 -10.07
C THR A 79 12.34 -4.38 -11.15
N PRO A 80 12.61 -4.02 -12.43
CA PRO A 80 11.61 -4.08 -13.50
C PRO A 80 11.13 -5.50 -13.86
N ASN A 81 11.81 -6.52 -13.34
CA ASN A 81 11.48 -7.93 -13.54
C ASN A 81 10.94 -8.61 -12.27
N ALA A 82 10.61 -7.85 -11.21
CA ALA A 82 9.98 -8.39 -10.02
C ALA A 82 8.63 -9.05 -10.38
N ASN A 83 8.22 -10.04 -9.60
CA ASN A 83 6.87 -10.57 -9.69
C ASN A 83 5.90 -9.58 -9.01
N ALA A 84 5.63 -8.47 -9.69
CA ALA A 84 4.90 -7.35 -9.11
C ALA A 84 3.41 -7.38 -9.49
N TYR A 85 2.55 -7.01 -8.54
CA TYR A 85 1.22 -6.53 -8.86
C TYR A 85 1.31 -5.01 -9.07
N ALA A 86 0.90 -4.53 -10.24
CA ALA A 86 1.05 -3.12 -10.61
C ALA A 86 -0.28 -2.49 -11.03
N VAL A 87 -0.44 -1.22 -10.69
CA VAL A 87 -1.53 -0.32 -11.08
C VAL A 87 -0.91 0.90 -11.76
N GLU A 88 -1.21 1.10 -13.03
CA GLU A 88 -0.68 2.25 -13.78
C GLU A 88 -1.15 3.57 -13.16
N VAL A 89 -0.25 4.57 -13.08
CA VAL A 89 -0.53 5.84 -12.38
C VAL A 89 -1.78 6.55 -12.92
N HIS A 90 -2.03 6.48 -14.24
CA HIS A 90 -3.18 7.13 -14.87
C HIS A 90 -4.53 6.60 -14.35
N ARG A 91 -4.53 5.43 -13.69
CA ARG A 91 -5.72 4.82 -13.11
C ARG A 91 -5.98 5.22 -11.66
N CYS A 92 -5.19 6.13 -11.09
CA CYS A 92 -5.37 6.66 -9.72
C CYS A 92 -5.29 8.19 -9.72
N ARG A 93 -5.76 8.86 -10.78
CA ARG A 93 -5.63 10.31 -10.98
C ARG A 93 -6.72 11.15 -10.32
N SER A 94 -7.83 10.53 -9.98
CA SER A 94 -8.92 11.14 -9.23
C SER A 94 -9.20 10.38 -7.95
N TRP A 95 -9.87 11.03 -6.99
CA TRP A 95 -10.40 10.36 -5.81
C TRP A 95 -11.34 9.21 -6.16
N ALA A 96 -12.16 9.40 -7.20
CA ALA A 96 -13.06 8.36 -7.69
C ALA A 96 -12.29 7.14 -8.20
N ASP A 97 -11.20 7.36 -8.94
CA ASP A 97 -10.34 6.29 -9.43
C ASP A 97 -9.61 5.57 -8.29
N LEU A 98 -9.06 6.33 -7.32
CA LEU A 98 -8.39 5.76 -6.15
C LEU A 98 -9.35 4.90 -5.31
N VAL A 99 -10.58 5.37 -5.10
CA VAL A 99 -11.64 4.62 -4.39
C VAL A 99 -12.01 3.37 -5.16
N TRP A 100 -12.18 3.47 -6.48
CA TRP A 100 -12.50 2.31 -7.31
C TRP A 100 -11.40 1.24 -7.24
N TRP A 101 -10.13 1.63 -7.35
CA TRP A 101 -9.01 0.71 -7.24
C TRP A 101 -8.87 0.11 -5.84
N THR A 102 -9.13 0.91 -4.81
CA THR A 102 -9.18 0.41 -3.44
C THR A 102 -10.26 -0.67 -3.30
N ALA A 103 -11.47 -0.44 -3.81
CA ALA A 103 -12.54 -1.43 -3.78
C ALA A 103 -12.18 -2.71 -4.56
N HIS A 104 -11.51 -2.57 -5.72
CA HIS A 104 -11.01 -3.70 -6.49
C HIS A 104 -9.93 -4.49 -5.72
N LEU A 105 -9.01 -3.80 -5.06
CA LEU A 105 -7.95 -4.39 -4.24
C LEU A 105 -8.51 -5.07 -2.99
N MET A 106 -9.58 -4.55 -2.38
CA MET A 106 -10.25 -5.19 -1.23
C MET A 106 -10.80 -6.58 -1.58
N GLY A 107 -11.03 -6.87 -2.87
CA GLY A 107 -11.35 -8.21 -3.34
C GLY A 107 -10.16 -9.18 -3.39
N LYS A 108 -8.95 -8.72 -3.03
CA LYS A 108 -7.72 -9.53 -3.02
C LYS A 108 -7.38 -9.92 -1.59
N THR A 109 -7.32 -11.22 -1.33
CA THR A 109 -7.01 -11.78 -0.01
C THR A 109 -5.65 -11.36 0.53
N TRP A 110 -4.74 -10.96 -0.35
CA TRP A 110 -3.39 -10.55 0.02
C TRP A 110 -3.24 -9.06 0.37
N LEU A 111 -4.26 -8.23 0.12
CA LEU A 111 -4.18 -6.78 0.38
C LEU A 111 -3.82 -6.45 1.84
N GLN A 112 -4.37 -7.24 2.77
CA GLN A 112 -4.13 -7.12 4.22
C GLN A 112 -2.66 -7.32 4.64
N HIS A 113 -1.81 -7.82 3.74
CA HIS A 113 -0.38 -8.01 3.96
C HIS A 113 0.46 -6.91 3.28
N THR A 114 -0.18 -5.79 2.89
CA THR A 114 0.46 -4.65 2.23
C THR A 114 0.14 -3.36 2.97
N ASP A 115 0.95 -2.33 2.73
CA ASP A 115 0.76 -0.99 3.29
C ASP A 115 -0.15 -0.09 2.41
N TRP A 116 -1.12 -0.67 1.71
CA TRP A 116 -2.05 0.13 0.87
C TRP A 116 -2.80 1.19 1.69
N GLU A 117 -3.04 0.94 2.99
CA GLU A 117 -3.59 1.95 3.89
C GLU A 117 -2.72 3.20 3.98
N ASP A 118 -1.40 3.05 3.99
CA ASP A 118 -0.46 4.17 4.04
C ASP A 118 -0.48 4.97 2.73
N VAL A 119 -0.77 4.32 1.59
CA VAL A 119 -0.99 5.02 0.30
C VAL A 119 -2.24 5.89 0.39
N LEU A 120 -3.33 5.37 0.96
CA LEU A 120 -4.57 6.13 1.16
C LEU A 120 -4.39 7.26 2.17
N GLN A 121 -3.67 7.00 3.24
CA GLN A 121 -3.35 8.00 4.23
C GLN A 121 -2.51 9.12 3.61
N GLY A 122 -1.46 8.80 2.84
CA GLY A 122 -0.67 9.80 2.14
C GLY A 122 -1.50 10.68 1.21
N ALA A 123 -2.43 10.09 0.46
CA ALA A 123 -3.37 10.84 -0.38
C ALA A 123 -4.23 11.81 0.45
N ALA A 124 -4.75 11.36 1.60
CA ALA A 124 -5.60 12.18 2.46
C ALA A 124 -4.82 13.26 3.22
N ASP A 125 -3.62 12.91 3.68
CA ASP A 125 -2.80 13.71 4.58
C ASP A 125 -1.94 14.77 3.87
N ASP A 126 -1.73 14.63 2.56
CA ASP A 126 -0.84 15.50 1.76
C ASP A 126 0.60 15.46 2.31
N ASP A 127 1.07 14.27 2.67
CA ASP A 127 2.41 14.07 3.23
C ASP A 127 3.53 14.07 2.17
N GLY A 128 3.16 14.14 0.89
CA GLY A 128 4.07 14.20 -0.24
C GLY A 128 4.83 12.91 -0.54
N SER A 129 4.44 11.76 0.03
CA SER A 129 5.23 10.52 -0.04
C SER A 129 5.10 9.79 -1.38
N ARG A 130 3.90 9.31 -1.73
CA ARG A 130 3.66 8.43 -2.90
C ARG A 130 2.50 8.90 -3.77
N ILE A 131 1.47 9.44 -3.15
CA ILE A 131 0.32 10.02 -3.81
C ILE A 131 -0.11 11.24 -2.99
N THR A 132 -0.31 12.35 -3.67
CA THR A 132 -0.58 13.63 -3.02
C THR A 132 -1.68 14.35 -3.78
N PRO A 133 -2.59 15.04 -3.10
CA PRO A 133 -3.63 15.80 -3.76
C PRO A 133 -3.04 17.06 -4.42
N ILE A 134 -3.47 17.34 -5.65
CA ILE A 134 -3.01 18.53 -6.41
C ILE A 134 -3.57 19.82 -5.80
N SER A 135 -4.69 19.72 -5.09
CA SER A 135 -5.26 20.79 -4.29
C SER A 135 -5.60 20.26 -2.90
N PRO A 136 -5.30 21.00 -1.81
CA PRO A 136 -5.54 20.52 -0.45
C PRO A 136 -6.99 20.05 -0.25
N PRO A 137 -7.21 18.83 0.27
CA PRO A 137 -8.54 18.29 0.46
C PRO A 137 -9.27 19.09 1.55
N LYS A 138 -10.57 19.36 1.33
CA LYS A 138 -11.42 19.96 2.36
C LYS A 138 -11.67 18.91 3.45
N ARG A 139 -11.02 19.07 4.61
CA ARG A 139 -11.26 18.21 5.77
C ARG A 139 -12.41 18.77 6.61
N HIS A 140 -13.29 17.88 7.05
CA HIS A 140 -14.25 18.20 8.10
C HIS A 140 -13.46 18.26 9.42
N GLN A 141 -13.39 19.45 10.02
CA GLN A 141 -12.85 19.66 11.38
C GLN A 141 -13.87 19.22 12.42
#